data_AF-A0A8T1AD05-F1
#
_entry.id   AF-A0A8T1AD05-F1
#
_cell.length_a   1.000
_cell.length_b   1.000
_cell.length_c   1.000
_cell.angle_alpha   90.00
_cell.angle_beta   90.00
_cell.angle_gamma   90.00
#
_symmetry.space_group_name_H-M   'P 1'
#
loop_
_entity.id
_entity.type
_entity.pdbx_description
1 polymer ?
#
loop_
_entity_poly.entity_id
_entity_poly.type
_entity_poly.pdbx_seq_one_letter_code
_entity_poly.pdbx_strand_id
1 'polypeptide(L)'
;RRQHALVVDFLSWTGMEANPAKCCTMSVQRDSRGVLAAADLGLQLATSPIPALDMTASYAYLGIGDGFDHARRRIELAPKLRELKDDTTALLQSGLAPWQVVKAIKVYLYPRVEYALRHLRPFAQQLQGYDRHLIRGLRHLLRLPTTATTSFFYSPVSRGGLGLLPLTELHAALQIAHGWQMLNSKDPVIQRIARTQLRLIADRRHRLDPEHWGEREEELCALFLNTQLAASGHAQPKRRNGDIGQPGCTRSETLAHVLNHCDGTMDAVRGRHDDALKIIERTLLASSGDQQDRVELRVNQTVPSLAGPALRPDL
;
A
#
# COMPACT_ATOMS: atom_id res chain seq x y z
N ARG A 1 -3.11 -12.21 27.33
CA ARG A 1 -3.51 -12.15 28.75
C ARG A 1 -2.31 -11.93 29.70
N ARG A 2 -1.26 -12.77 29.69
CA ARG A 2 -0.06 -12.55 30.54
C ARG A 2 0.62 -11.19 30.35
N GLN A 3 0.80 -10.73 29.12
CA GLN A 3 1.39 -9.41 28.84
C GLN A 3 0.50 -8.26 29.32
N HIS A 4 -0.82 -8.42 29.24
CA HIS A 4 -1.78 -7.42 29.76
C HIS A 4 -1.67 -7.28 31.28
N ALA A 5 -1.56 -8.40 32.00
CA ALA A 5 -1.35 -8.37 33.45
C ALA A 5 -0.09 -7.59 33.84
N LEU A 6 1.03 -7.81 33.12
CA LEU A 6 2.26 -7.03 33.35
C LEU A 6 2.08 -5.53 33.15
N VAL A 7 1.27 -5.11 32.17
CA VAL A 7 0.96 -3.69 31.95
C VAL A 7 0.11 -3.14 33.09
N VAL A 8 -0.87 -3.90 33.58
CA VAL A 8 -1.69 -3.52 34.73
C VAL A 8 -0.84 -3.38 36.00
N ASP A 9 0.03 -4.35 36.26
CA ASP A 9 0.94 -4.33 37.42
C ASP A 9 1.90 -3.13 37.34
N PHE A 10 2.41 -2.83 36.13
CA PHE A 10 3.28 -1.68 35.89
C PHE A 10 2.55 -0.34 36.13
N LEU A 11 1.32 -0.20 35.63
CA LEU A 11 0.50 0.99 35.87
C LEU A 11 0.24 1.19 37.37
N SER A 12 -0.09 0.12 38.09
CA SER A 12 -0.26 0.15 39.53
C SER A 12 1.03 0.53 40.27
N TRP A 13 2.17 -0.07 39.89
CA TRP A 13 3.47 0.20 40.51
C TRP A 13 3.93 1.65 40.29
N THR A 14 3.68 2.21 39.11
CA THR A 14 4.04 3.60 38.78
C THR A 14 3.05 4.64 39.29
N GLY A 15 1.87 4.22 39.77
CA GLY A 15 0.77 5.12 40.11
C GLY A 15 0.16 5.82 38.88
N MET A 16 0.39 5.28 37.67
CA MET A 16 -0.20 5.81 36.44
C MET A 16 -1.55 5.17 36.14
N GLU A 17 -2.47 5.97 35.61
CA GLU A 17 -3.78 5.49 35.16
C GLU A 17 -3.91 5.63 33.63
N ALA A 18 -4.26 4.52 32.97
CA ALA A 18 -4.53 4.52 31.54
C ALA A 18 -6.01 4.86 31.28
N ASN A 19 -6.30 5.69 30.28
CA ASN A 19 -7.67 5.98 29.85
C ASN A 19 -8.19 4.84 28.94
N PRO A 20 -9.16 4.01 29.39
CA PRO A 20 -9.62 2.85 28.63
C PRO A 20 -10.28 3.24 27.30
N ALA A 21 -10.91 4.42 27.21
CA ALA A 21 -11.52 4.91 25.98
C ALA A 21 -10.50 5.29 24.90
N LYS A 22 -9.24 5.53 25.27
CA LYS A 22 -8.12 5.72 24.34
C LYS A 22 -7.32 4.45 24.10
N CYS A 23 -7.64 3.36 24.79
CA CYS A 23 -6.99 2.06 24.61
C CYS A 23 -7.79 1.22 23.61
N CYS A 24 -7.12 0.30 22.93
CA CYS A 24 -7.78 -0.66 22.06
C CYS A 24 -6.99 -1.96 22.01
N THR A 25 -7.67 -3.10 21.87
CA THR A 25 -7.02 -4.40 21.65
C THR A 25 -7.18 -4.82 20.20
N MET A 26 -6.06 -5.14 19.54
CA MET A 26 -6.05 -5.71 18.21
C MET A 26 -5.67 -7.19 18.32
N SER A 27 -6.59 -8.10 17.99
CA SER A 27 -6.34 -9.54 18.07
C SER A 27 -7.04 -10.30 16.96
N VAL A 28 -6.39 -11.36 16.46
CA VAL A 28 -6.87 -12.17 15.33
C VAL A 28 -6.88 -13.63 15.71
N GLN A 29 -7.96 -14.32 15.38
CA GLN A 29 -8.08 -15.76 15.48
C GLN A 29 -8.55 -16.33 14.13
N ARG A 30 -8.21 -17.58 13.84
CA ARG A 30 -8.84 -18.30 12.73
C ARG A 30 -10.15 -18.90 13.19
N ASP A 31 -11.21 -18.67 12.42
CA ASP A 31 -12.50 -19.34 12.63
C ASP A 31 -12.42 -20.83 12.28
N SER A 32 -13.52 -21.55 12.46
CA SER A 32 -13.61 -22.99 12.15
C SER A 32 -13.39 -23.33 10.68
N ARG A 33 -13.43 -22.34 9.77
CA ARG A 33 -13.19 -22.47 8.33
C ARG A 33 -11.77 -22.02 7.94
N GLY A 34 -10.96 -21.61 8.90
CA GLY A 34 -9.59 -21.12 8.69
C GLY A 34 -9.49 -19.65 8.26
N VAL A 35 -10.61 -18.91 8.25
CA VAL A 35 -10.65 -17.49 7.90
C VAL A 35 -10.25 -16.65 9.11
N LEU A 36 -9.47 -15.59 8.89
CA LEU A 36 -9.08 -14.68 9.97
C LEU A 36 -10.29 -13.83 10.41
N ALA A 37 -10.57 -13.84 11.71
CA ALA A 37 -11.60 -13.04 12.35
C ALA A 37 -11.00 -12.25 13.53
N ALA A 38 -11.52 -11.05 13.75
CA ALA A 38 -11.19 -10.27 14.94
C ALA A 38 -11.71 -11.01 16.17
N ALA A 39 -10.88 -11.09 17.21
CA ALA A 39 -11.26 -11.71 18.47
C ALA A 39 -11.25 -10.68 19.60
N ASP A 40 -12.31 -10.68 20.40
CA ASP A 40 -12.33 -9.94 21.65
C ASP A 40 -11.69 -10.79 22.75
N LEU A 41 -10.58 -10.27 23.31
CA LEU A 41 -9.84 -10.95 24.37
C LEU A 41 -10.46 -10.72 25.76
N GLY A 42 -11.44 -9.80 25.87
CA GLY A 42 -12.09 -9.40 27.11
C GLY A 42 -11.14 -8.73 28.08
N LEU A 43 -10.16 -7.95 27.57
CA LEU A 43 -9.18 -7.28 28.42
C LEU A 43 -9.80 -6.07 29.11
N GLN A 44 -9.45 -5.88 30.38
CA GLN A 44 -9.99 -4.81 31.22
C GLN A 44 -8.86 -4.07 31.92
N LEU A 45 -9.01 -2.76 32.08
CA LEU A 45 -8.16 -1.92 32.94
C LEU A 45 -8.97 -1.57 34.17
N ALA A 46 -8.52 -2.03 35.34
CA ALA A 46 -9.31 -2.03 36.58
C ALA A 46 -10.69 -2.70 36.35
N THR A 47 -11.75 -1.91 36.26
CA THR A 47 -13.13 -2.37 36.01
C THR A 47 -13.66 -2.01 34.62
N SER A 48 -12.90 -1.26 33.82
CA SER A 48 -13.33 -0.76 32.52
C SER A 48 -12.86 -1.67 31.39
N PRO A 49 -13.76 -2.12 30.48
CA PRO A 49 -13.37 -2.92 29.33
C PRO A 49 -12.56 -2.09 28.33
N ILE A 50 -11.50 -2.68 27.78
CA ILE A 50 -10.79 -2.12 26.64
C ILE A 50 -11.51 -2.58 25.38
N PRO A 51 -11.92 -1.66 24.48
CA PRO A 51 -12.60 -2.03 23.24
C PRO A 51 -11.69 -2.84 22.32
N ALA A 52 -12.24 -3.87 21.69
CA ALA A 52 -11.56 -4.65 20.66
C ALA A 52 -11.76 -4.04 19.27
N LEU A 53 -10.70 -3.99 18.47
CA LEU A 53 -10.73 -3.51 17.10
C LEU A 53 -11.44 -4.53 16.19
N ASP A 54 -12.43 -4.09 15.43
CA ASP A 54 -13.05 -4.93 14.40
C ASP A 54 -12.17 -5.04 13.13
N MET A 55 -12.52 -5.94 12.21
CA MET A 55 -11.75 -6.21 10.97
C MET A 55 -11.70 -5.03 9.97
N THR A 56 -12.59 -4.05 10.11
CA THR A 56 -12.72 -2.88 9.23
C THR A 56 -12.31 -1.57 9.91
N ALA A 57 -12.19 -1.58 11.23
CA ALA A 57 -11.80 -0.46 12.05
C ALA A 57 -10.28 -0.27 12.02
N SER A 58 -9.88 0.94 12.43
CA SER A 58 -8.49 1.33 12.57
C SER A 58 -8.33 2.16 13.83
N TYR A 59 -7.18 2.00 14.48
CA TYR A 59 -6.77 2.78 15.63
C TYR A 59 -5.72 3.79 15.19
N ALA A 60 -5.99 5.08 15.38
CA ALA A 60 -5.09 6.13 14.93
C ALA A 60 -3.88 6.26 15.86
N TYR A 61 -2.68 6.00 15.34
CA TYR A 61 -1.41 6.25 16.00
C TYR A 61 -0.62 7.33 15.26
N LEU A 62 -0.36 8.45 15.95
CA LEU A 62 0.36 9.61 15.39
C LEU A 62 -0.24 10.10 14.05
N GLY A 63 -1.56 10.08 13.95
CA GLY A 63 -2.29 10.53 12.76
C GLY A 63 -2.35 9.54 11.60
N ILE A 64 -1.96 8.28 11.81
CA ILE A 64 -2.05 7.19 10.84
C ILE A 64 -2.89 6.06 11.43
N GLY A 65 -3.85 5.52 10.68
CA GLY A 65 -4.66 4.38 11.10
C GLY A 65 -3.84 3.08 11.12
N ASP A 66 -3.95 2.33 12.20
CA ASP A 66 -3.45 0.96 12.32
C ASP A 66 -4.59 -0.03 12.57
N GLY A 67 -4.69 -1.05 11.72
CA GLY A 67 -5.81 -1.98 11.69
C GLY A 67 -5.67 -3.03 10.60
N PHE A 68 -6.69 -3.87 10.47
CA PHE A 68 -6.67 -5.06 9.61
C PHE A 68 -6.96 -4.77 8.13
N ASP A 69 -7.68 -3.68 7.81
CA ASP A 69 -8.02 -3.32 6.44
C ASP A 69 -6.86 -2.61 5.74
N HIS A 70 -5.95 -3.41 5.16
CA HIS A 70 -4.82 -2.90 4.41
C HIS A 70 -5.20 -2.08 3.17
N ALA A 71 -6.41 -2.25 2.61
CA ALA A 71 -6.86 -1.49 1.44
C ALA A 71 -7.22 -0.04 1.81
N ARG A 72 -7.95 0.15 2.93
CA ARG A 72 -8.25 1.48 3.48
C ARG A 72 -6.98 2.26 3.81
N ARG A 73 -5.95 1.62 4.35
CA ARG A 73 -4.67 2.25 4.68
C ARG A 73 -3.97 2.89 3.49
N ARG A 74 -4.18 2.37 2.27
CA ARG A 74 -3.61 2.98 1.05
C ARG A 74 -4.29 4.30 0.69
N ILE A 75 -5.53 4.51 1.13
CA ILE A 75 -6.34 5.69 0.85
C ILE A 75 -6.21 6.75 1.96
N GLU A 76 -5.80 6.37 3.17
CA GLU A 76 -5.60 7.30 4.32
C GLU A 76 -4.68 8.49 4.03
N LEU A 77 -3.77 8.38 3.06
CA LEU A 77 -2.90 9.48 2.67
C LEU A 77 -3.62 10.55 1.82
N ALA A 78 -4.77 10.24 1.22
CA ALA A 78 -5.45 11.12 0.28
C ALA A 78 -5.85 12.49 0.87
N PRO A 79 -6.43 12.58 2.09
CA PRO A 79 -6.72 13.87 2.72
C PRO A 79 -5.46 14.70 2.94
N LYS A 80 -4.37 14.08 3.41
CA LYS A 80 -3.11 14.77 3.68
C LYS A 80 -2.41 15.24 2.40
N LEU A 81 -2.54 14.52 1.29
CA LEU A 81 -2.08 14.98 -0.02
C LEU A 81 -2.94 16.13 -0.56
N ARG A 82 -4.23 16.20 -0.22
CA ARG A 82 -5.08 17.34 -0.57
C ARG A 82 -4.62 18.59 0.17
N GLU A 83 -4.46 18.51 1.48
CA GLU A 83 -3.90 19.58 2.32
C GLU A 83 -2.54 20.04 1.77
N LEU A 84 -1.65 19.09 1.42
CA LEU A 84 -0.35 19.42 0.84
C LEU A 84 -0.46 20.17 -0.50
N LYS A 85 -1.46 19.84 -1.35
CA LYS A 85 -1.72 20.57 -2.61
C LYS A 85 -2.23 21.98 -2.34
N ASP A 86 -3.10 22.13 -1.35
CA ASP A 86 -3.66 23.43 -0.97
C ASP A 86 -2.54 24.34 -0.45
N ASP A 87 -1.69 23.82 0.44
CA ASP A 87 -0.51 24.54 0.95
C ASP A 87 0.51 24.87 -0.14
N THR A 88 0.71 23.96 -1.09
CA THR A 88 1.55 24.23 -2.27
C THR A 88 0.98 25.39 -3.09
N THR A 89 -0.34 25.43 -3.25
CA THR A 89 -1.03 26.51 -4.00
C THR A 89 -0.89 27.84 -3.28
N ALA A 90 -1.11 27.87 -1.96
CA ALA A 90 -0.92 29.05 -1.13
C ALA A 90 0.52 29.57 -1.22
N LEU A 91 1.51 28.66 -1.16
CA LEU A 91 2.93 29.02 -1.30
C LEU A 91 3.25 29.61 -2.68
N LEU A 92 2.71 29.03 -3.75
CA LEU A 92 2.91 29.54 -5.12
C LEU A 92 2.28 30.93 -5.33
N GLN A 93 1.21 31.25 -4.60
CA GLN A 93 0.48 32.52 -4.67
C GLN A 93 0.96 33.55 -3.64
N SER A 94 1.91 33.20 -2.78
CA SER A 94 2.36 34.03 -1.64
C SER A 94 3.14 35.30 -2.00
N GLY A 95 3.52 35.49 -3.27
CA GLY A 95 4.37 36.60 -3.71
C GLY A 95 5.85 36.44 -3.36
N LEU A 96 6.25 35.32 -2.74
CA LEU A 96 7.65 35.00 -2.47
C LEU A 96 8.47 34.85 -3.76
N ALA A 97 9.78 35.11 -3.66
CA ALA A 97 10.68 34.90 -4.78
C ALA A 97 10.73 33.40 -5.15
N PRO A 98 10.89 33.02 -6.44
CA PRO A 98 10.79 31.62 -6.84
C PRO A 98 11.75 30.66 -6.12
N TRP A 99 12.96 31.11 -5.80
CA TRP A 99 13.93 30.32 -5.04
C TRP A 99 13.49 30.09 -3.57
N GLN A 100 12.78 31.05 -2.96
CA GLN A 100 12.21 30.91 -1.62
C GLN A 100 11.08 29.88 -1.61
N VAL A 101 10.22 29.90 -2.64
CA VAL A 101 9.16 28.91 -2.83
C VAL A 101 9.77 27.50 -2.96
N VAL A 102 10.76 27.31 -3.84
CA VAL A 102 11.44 26.01 -4.01
C VAL A 102 12.08 25.54 -2.71
N LYS A 103 12.74 26.44 -1.97
CA LYS A 103 13.31 26.12 -0.65
C LYS A 103 12.22 25.70 0.34
N ALA A 104 11.11 26.43 0.40
CA ALA A 104 10.03 26.15 1.32
C ALA A 104 9.33 24.81 1.04
N ILE A 105 9.19 24.42 -0.23
CA ILE A 105 8.71 23.08 -0.61
C ILE A 105 9.60 22.00 0.00
N LYS A 106 10.92 22.12 -0.20
CA LYS A 106 11.88 21.11 0.28
C LYS A 106 11.97 21.05 1.80
N VAL A 107 11.91 22.20 2.47
CA VAL A 107 12.20 22.31 3.91
C VAL A 107 10.94 22.17 4.76
N TYR A 108 9.76 22.55 4.26
CA TYR A 108 8.52 22.55 5.04
C TYR A 108 7.44 21.61 4.49
N LEU A 109 7.25 21.54 3.18
CA LEU A 109 6.17 20.73 2.62
C LEU A 109 6.52 19.24 2.60
N TYR A 110 7.69 18.86 2.09
CA TYR A 110 8.09 17.44 2.03
C TYR A 110 8.11 16.78 3.43
N PRO A 111 8.74 17.38 4.46
CA PRO A 111 8.78 16.77 5.80
C PRO A 111 7.40 16.49 6.41
N ARG A 112 6.36 17.26 6.08
CA ARG A 112 5.00 17.05 6.60
C ARG A 112 4.40 15.71 6.18
N VAL A 113 4.81 15.17 5.04
CA VAL A 113 4.33 13.88 4.53
C VAL A 113 5.31 12.73 4.76
N GLU A 114 6.56 12.99 5.13
CA GLU A 114 7.57 11.93 5.33
C GLU A 114 7.14 10.86 6.34
N TYR A 115 6.59 11.27 7.49
CA TYR A 115 6.11 10.32 8.49
C TYR A 115 4.99 9.42 7.93
N ALA A 116 4.05 10.01 7.18
CA ALA A 116 2.97 9.26 6.56
C ALA A 116 3.49 8.32 5.47
N LEU A 117 4.39 8.80 4.62
CA LEU A 117 5.03 8.01 3.58
C LEU A 117 5.86 6.86 4.13
N ARG A 118 6.44 7.00 5.33
CA ARG A 118 7.21 5.93 6.00
C ARG A 118 6.34 4.75 6.46
N HIS A 119 5.12 5.01 6.92
CA HIS A 119 4.26 3.96 7.48
C HIS A 119 3.18 3.48 6.51
N LEU A 120 2.83 4.29 5.50
CA LEU A 120 1.81 3.95 4.51
C LEU A 120 2.40 3.39 3.21
N ARG A 121 1.56 2.66 2.47
CA ARG A 121 1.82 2.18 1.11
C ARG A 121 0.79 2.75 0.13
N PRO A 122 0.82 4.07 -0.11
CA PRO A 122 -0.11 4.73 -1.03
C PRO A 122 0.05 4.20 -2.46
N PHE A 123 -0.94 4.42 -3.29
CA PHE A 123 -0.82 4.16 -4.73
C PHE A 123 0.12 5.19 -5.37
N ALA A 124 0.99 4.74 -6.27
CA ALA A 124 1.90 5.63 -7.00
C ALA A 124 1.16 6.77 -7.72
N GLN A 125 -0.05 6.49 -8.22
CA GLN A 125 -0.92 7.48 -8.87
C GLN A 125 -1.29 8.66 -7.95
N GLN A 126 -1.46 8.43 -6.65
CA GLN A 126 -1.77 9.49 -5.69
C GLN A 126 -0.57 10.44 -5.52
N LEU A 127 0.64 9.88 -5.41
CA LEU A 127 1.89 10.63 -5.28
C LEU A 127 2.20 11.41 -6.57
N GLN A 128 2.13 10.75 -7.72
CA GLN A 128 2.28 11.39 -9.03
C GLN A 128 1.23 12.49 -9.27
N GLY A 129 0.05 12.37 -8.66
CA GLY A 129 -0.98 13.40 -8.68
C GLY A 129 -0.54 14.68 -7.97
N TYR A 130 0.24 14.59 -6.91
CA TYR A 130 0.86 15.76 -6.25
C TYR A 130 2.03 16.31 -7.08
N ASP A 131 2.93 15.44 -7.57
CA ASP A 131 4.08 15.89 -8.36
C ASP A 131 3.64 16.67 -9.61
N ARG A 132 2.63 16.18 -10.34
CA ARG A 132 2.04 16.91 -11.47
C ARG A 132 1.46 18.27 -11.10
N HIS A 133 0.85 18.39 -9.92
CA HIS A 133 0.31 19.66 -9.39
C HIS A 133 1.44 20.65 -9.12
N LEU A 134 2.46 20.19 -8.39
CA LEU A 134 3.63 20.99 -8.04
C LEU A 134 4.38 21.49 -9.29
N ILE A 135 4.68 20.61 -10.24
CA ILE A 135 5.41 20.99 -11.46
C ILE A 135 4.61 21.96 -12.32
N ARG A 136 3.29 21.79 -12.43
CA ARG A 136 2.43 22.75 -13.14
C ARG A 136 2.51 24.13 -12.49
N GLY A 137 2.42 24.20 -11.17
CA GLY A 137 2.51 25.46 -10.43
C GLY A 137 3.87 26.14 -10.56
N LEU A 138 4.96 25.39 -10.39
CA LEU A 138 6.32 25.92 -10.52
C LEU A 138 6.64 26.39 -11.94
N ARG A 139 6.13 25.71 -12.97
CA ARG A 139 6.28 26.14 -14.36
C ARG A 139 5.68 27.52 -14.58
N HIS A 140 4.50 27.78 -14.01
CA HIS A 140 3.85 29.08 -14.07
C HIS A 140 4.67 30.14 -13.31
N LEU A 141 5.07 29.84 -12.06
CA LEU A 141 5.86 30.74 -11.22
C LEU A 141 7.19 31.16 -11.89
N LEU A 142 7.86 30.22 -12.56
CA LEU A 142 9.13 30.44 -13.26
C LEU A 142 8.97 30.97 -14.69
N ARG A 143 7.73 31.20 -15.15
CA ARG A 143 7.40 31.65 -16.52
C ARG A 143 7.99 30.75 -17.62
N LEU A 144 8.05 29.45 -17.35
CA LEU A 144 8.58 28.48 -18.31
C LEU A 144 7.51 28.09 -19.34
N PRO A 145 7.89 27.83 -20.60
CA PRO A 145 6.95 27.37 -21.61
C PRO A 145 6.37 26.00 -21.24
N THR A 146 5.18 25.68 -21.75
CA THR A 146 4.52 24.38 -21.52
C THR A 146 5.34 23.19 -22.02
N THR A 147 6.17 23.41 -23.03
CA THR A 147 7.09 22.43 -23.63
C THR A 147 8.37 22.18 -22.83
N ALA A 148 8.67 22.99 -21.80
CA ALA A 148 9.93 22.81 -21.07
C ALA A 148 9.98 21.45 -20.36
N THR A 149 11.10 20.75 -20.45
CA THR A 149 11.27 19.39 -19.93
C THR A 149 11.06 19.33 -18.41
N THR A 150 10.32 18.34 -17.92
CA THR A 150 10.09 18.13 -16.48
C THR A 150 11.36 17.72 -15.73
N SER A 151 12.33 17.12 -16.42
CA SER A 151 13.64 16.76 -15.88
C SER A 151 14.40 17.95 -15.28
N PHE A 152 14.17 19.17 -15.76
CA PHE A 152 14.76 20.39 -15.20
C PHE A 152 14.43 20.56 -13.70
N PHE A 153 13.19 20.27 -13.29
CA PHE A 153 12.74 20.46 -11.91
C PHE A 153 13.40 19.46 -10.94
N TYR A 154 13.69 18.25 -11.42
CA TYR A 154 14.25 17.17 -10.61
C TYR A 154 15.78 17.09 -10.68
N SER A 155 16.39 17.65 -11.73
CA SER A 155 17.84 17.64 -11.90
C SER A 155 18.54 18.37 -10.75
N PRO A 156 19.72 17.91 -10.29
CA PRO A 156 20.46 18.57 -9.22
C PRO A 156 20.76 20.04 -9.51
N VAL A 157 20.83 20.85 -8.45
CA VAL A 157 21.17 22.28 -8.54
C VAL A 157 22.56 22.49 -9.13
N SER A 158 23.51 21.57 -8.88
CA SER A 158 24.85 21.58 -9.48
C SER A 158 24.85 21.42 -11.00
N ARG A 159 23.76 20.94 -11.59
CA ARG A 159 23.55 20.81 -13.05
C ARG A 159 22.55 21.82 -13.59
N GLY A 160 22.26 22.88 -12.83
CA GLY A 160 21.33 23.94 -13.23
C GLY A 160 19.85 23.59 -13.09
N GLY A 161 19.50 22.50 -12.41
CA GLY A 161 18.10 22.16 -12.10
C GLY A 161 17.62 22.71 -10.74
N LEU A 162 16.40 22.36 -10.34
CA LEU A 162 15.85 22.78 -9.04
C LEU A 162 16.10 21.77 -7.92
N GLY A 163 16.53 20.55 -8.23
CA GLY A 163 16.83 19.47 -7.28
C GLY A 163 15.64 19.07 -6.41
N LEU A 164 14.42 19.09 -6.95
CA LEU A 164 13.25 18.51 -6.29
C LEU A 164 13.30 16.98 -6.40
N LEU A 165 12.68 16.29 -5.45
CA LEU A 165 12.59 14.83 -5.45
C LEU A 165 11.10 14.45 -5.63
N PRO A 166 10.73 13.70 -6.69
CA PRO A 166 9.37 13.21 -6.85
C PRO A 166 8.90 12.47 -5.60
N LEU A 167 7.64 12.64 -5.19
CA LEU A 167 7.14 11.97 -3.99
C LEU A 167 7.19 10.43 -4.10
N THR A 168 7.12 9.88 -5.31
CA THR A 168 7.31 8.43 -5.54
C THR A 168 8.73 7.97 -5.18
N GLU A 169 9.74 8.77 -5.50
CA GLU A 169 11.14 8.46 -5.18
C GLU A 169 11.42 8.69 -3.70
N LEU A 170 10.89 9.79 -3.13
CA LEU A 170 10.95 10.04 -1.69
C LEU A 170 10.31 8.90 -0.90
N HIS A 171 9.15 8.41 -1.33
CA HIS A 171 8.49 7.25 -0.72
C HIS A 171 9.39 6.02 -0.73
N ALA A 172 9.95 5.66 -1.88
CA ALA A 172 10.85 4.51 -2.00
C ALA A 172 12.08 4.65 -1.10
N ALA A 173 12.72 5.81 -1.10
CA ALA A 173 13.89 6.10 -0.26
C ALA A 173 13.56 5.99 1.24
N LEU A 174 12.42 6.54 1.67
CA LEU A 174 11.97 6.44 3.07
C LEU A 174 11.69 5.00 3.48
N GLN A 175 11.17 4.17 2.58
CA GLN A 175 10.93 2.76 2.87
C GLN A 175 12.22 1.96 3.05
N ILE A 176 13.20 2.21 2.19
CA ILE A 176 14.52 1.58 2.30
C ILE A 176 15.19 2.03 3.60
N ALA A 177 15.20 3.35 3.85
CA ALA A 177 15.81 3.90 5.07
C ALA A 177 15.15 3.35 6.35
N HIS A 178 13.82 3.22 6.35
CA HIS A 178 13.11 2.67 7.50
C HIS A 178 13.42 1.18 7.71
N GLY A 179 13.41 0.38 6.65
CA GLY A 179 13.80 -1.04 6.73
C GLY A 179 15.23 -1.20 7.24
N TRP A 180 16.16 -0.39 6.74
CA TRP A 180 17.55 -0.38 7.19
C TRP A 180 17.68 -0.05 8.68
N GLN A 181 16.94 0.96 9.17
CA GLN A 181 16.92 1.34 10.58
C GLN A 181 16.37 0.21 11.47
N MET A 182 15.33 -0.49 11.02
CA MET A 182 14.76 -1.62 11.77
C MET A 182 15.76 -2.79 11.89
N LEU A 183 16.47 -3.11 10.80
CA LEU A 183 17.46 -4.19 10.77
C LEU A 183 18.72 -3.87 11.60
N ASN A 184 19.06 -2.59 11.72
CA ASN A 184 20.22 -2.09 12.46
C ASN A 184 19.82 -1.38 13.76
N SER A 185 18.64 -1.70 14.31
CA SER A 185 18.20 -1.12 15.59
C SER A 185 19.15 -1.53 16.71
N LYS A 186 19.36 -0.61 17.66
CA LYS A 186 20.10 -0.92 18.91
C LYS A 186 19.34 -1.87 19.83
N ASP A 187 18.02 -1.95 19.65
CA ASP A 187 17.17 -2.87 20.39
C ASP A 187 17.19 -4.26 19.74
N PRO A 188 17.71 -5.29 20.44
CA PRO A 188 17.79 -6.65 19.89
C PRO A 188 16.42 -7.27 19.60
N VAL A 189 15.35 -6.84 20.29
CA VAL A 189 13.99 -7.31 20.04
C VAL A 189 13.48 -6.79 18.70
N ILE A 190 13.69 -5.50 18.42
CA ILE A 190 13.30 -4.89 17.13
C ILE A 190 14.07 -5.55 15.98
N GLN A 191 15.38 -5.72 16.15
CA GLN A 191 16.21 -6.39 15.14
C GLN A 191 15.72 -7.82 14.86
N ARG A 192 15.42 -8.59 15.92
CA ARG A 192 14.87 -9.94 15.79
C ARG A 192 13.54 -9.94 15.03
N ILE A 193 12.61 -9.06 15.40
CA ILE A 193 11.31 -8.93 14.71
C ILE A 193 11.53 -8.63 13.22
N ALA A 194 12.40 -7.68 12.88
CA ALA A 194 12.68 -7.31 11.50
C ALA A 194 13.27 -8.48 10.69
N ARG A 195 14.22 -9.22 11.25
CA ARG A 195 14.82 -10.41 10.62
C ARG A 195 13.81 -11.54 10.44
N THR A 196 12.99 -11.82 11.45
CA THR A 196 11.91 -12.80 11.35
C THR A 196 10.92 -12.42 10.24
N GLN A 197 10.56 -11.14 10.10
CA GLN A 197 9.71 -10.69 8.99
C GLN A 197 10.37 -10.91 7.62
N LEU A 198 11.67 -10.62 7.48
CA LEU A 198 12.41 -10.94 6.25
C LEU A 198 12.41 -12.43 5.96
N ARG A 199 12.64 -13.28 6.97
CA ARG A 199 12.58 -14.74 6.82
C ARG A 199 11.21 -15.22 6.37
N LEU A 200 10.12 -14.68 6.93
CA LEU A 200 8.76 -15.01 6.52
C LEU A 200 8.49 -14.62 5.07
N ILE A 201 8.99 -13.48 4.62
CA ILE A 201 8.87 -13.05 3.22
C ILE A 201 9.73 -13.95 2.31
N ALA A 202 10.95 -14.26 2.73
CA ALA A 202 11.85 -15.17 2.02
C ALA A 202 11.22 -16.55 1.88
N ASP A 203 10.64 -17.11 2.94
CA ASP A 203 9.89 -18.37 2.89
C ASP A 203 8.67 -18.24 1.97
N ARG A 204 7.91 -17.14 2.01
CA ARG A 204 6.79 -16.97 1.06
C ARG A 204 7.26 -17.00 -0.40
N ARG A 205 8.46 -16.53 -0.68
CA ARG A 205 9.03 -16.40 -2.03
C ARG A 205 9.88 -17.60 -2.47
N HIS A 206 10.48 -18.34 -1.54
CA HIS A 206 11.43 -19.42 -1.80
C HIS A 206 11.11 -20.65 -0.95
N ARG A 207 11.33 -21.85 -1.47
CA ARG A 207 11.41 -23.09 -0.69
C ARG A 207 12.77 -23.12 -0.04
N LEU A 208 12.82 -22.75 1.23
CA LEU A 208 14.04 -22.73 2.03
C LEU A 208 14.35 -24.12 2.54
N ASP A 209 15.60 -24.55 2.41
CA ASP A 209 16.13 -25.74 3.05
C ASP A 209 16.26 -25.53 4.59
N PRO A 210 15.45 -26.20 5.42
CA PRO A 210 15.47 -25.98 6.86
C PRO A 210 16.77 -26.44 7.53
N GLU A 211 17.47 -27.43 6.97
CA GLU A 211 18.73 -27.93 7.53
C GLU A 211 19.86 -26.92 7.29
N HIS A 212 19.92 -26.32 6.09
CA HIS A 212 20.93 -25.33 5.76
C HIS A 212 20.69 -23.97 6.45
N TRP A 213 19.43 -23.49 6.46
CA TRP A 213 19.09 -22.14 6.95
C TRP A 213 18.70 -22.09 8.44
N GLY A 214 18.84 -23.18 9.17
CA GLY A 214 18.52 -23.26 10.60
C GLY A 214 19.30 -22.23 11.43
N GLU A 215 20.63 -22.26 11.34
CA GLU A 215 21.53 -21.36 12.09
C GLU A 215 22.05 -20.18 11.26
N ARG A 216 21.77 -20.16 9.96
CA ARG A 216 22.29 -19.18 8.98
C ARG A 216 21.29 -18.07 8.64
N GLU A 217 20.54 -17.59 9.64
CA GLU A 217 19.49 -16.59 9.40
C GLU A 217 20.04 -15.24 8.89
N GLU A 218 21.22 -14.83 9.38
CA GLU A 218 21.87 -13.60 8.93
C GLU A 218 22.30 -13.66 7.46
N GLU A 219 22.93 -14.77 7.06
CA GLU A 219 23.34 -15.02 5.68
C GLU A 219 22.13 -15.09 4.75
N LEU A 220 21.06 -15.79 5.17
CA LEU A 220 19.79 -15.82 4.44
C LEU A 220 19.25 -14.41 4.19
N CYS A 221 19.18 -13.58 5.24
CA CYS A 221 18.66 -12.22 5.12
C CYS A 221 19.52 -11.38 4.18
N ALA A 222 20.84 -11.47 4.29
CA ALA A 222 21.77 -10.75 3.42
C ALA A 222 21.61 -11.16 1.95
N LEU A 223 21.57 -12.47 1.66
CA LEU A 223 21.38 -12.98 0.30
C LEU A 223 20.00 -12.61 -0.25
N PHE A 224 18.96 -12.60 0.59
CA PHE A 224 17.61 -12.19 0.20
C PHE A 224 17.55 -10.72 -0.19
N LEU A 225 18.11 -9.83 0.63
CA LEU A 225 18.13 -8.38 0.37
C LEU A 225 18.96 -8.02 -0.87
N ASN A 226 20.03 -8.79 -1.14
CA ASN A 226 20.86 -8.63 -2.33
C ASN A 226 20.31 -9.37 -3.57
N THR A 227 19.12 -9.96 -3.50
CA THR A 227 18.49 -10.74 -4.59
C THR A 227 19.29 -11.96 -5.06
N GLN A 228 20.21 -12.45 -4.22
CA GLN A 228 21.13 -13.56 -4.51
C GLN A 228 20.70 -14.89 -3.87
N LEU A 229 19.62 -14.89 -3.09
CA LEU A 229 19.16 -16.08 -2.36
C LEU A 229 18.92 -17.30 -3.25
N ALA A 230 18.36 -17.12 -4.45
CA ALA A 230 18.14 -18.23 -5.39
C ALA A 230 19.44 -18.87 -5.91
N ALA A 231 20.53 -18.10 -5.96
CA ALA A 231 21.84 -18.58 -6.43
C ALA A 231 22.55 -19.46 -5.39
N SER A 232 22.10 -19.46 -4.13
CA SER A 232 22.69 -20.28 -3.06
C SER A 232 22.50 -21.79 -3.25
N GLY A 233 21.60 -22.23 -4.15
CA GLY A 233 21.23 -23.64 -4.30
C GLY A 233 20.32 -24.19 -3.20
N HIS A 234 20.32 -23.57 -2.01
CA HIS A 234 19.53 -23.97 -0.83
C HIS A 234 18.18 -23.23 -0.69
N ALA A 235 17.79 -22.44 -1.70
CA ALA A 235 16.56 -21.65 -1.67
C ALA A 235 15.91 -21.53 -3.06
N GLN A 236 15.17 -22.57 -3.46
CA GLN A 236 14.52 -22.59 -4.77
C GLN A 236 13.34 -21.61 -4.81
N PRO A 237 13.23 -20.72 -5.82
CA PRO A 237 12.09 -19.80 -5.90
C PRO A 237 10.76 -20.57 -6.02
N LYS A 238 9.77 -20.23 -5.19
CA LYS A 238 8.40 -20.76 -5.30
C LYS A 238 7.76 -20.20 -6.58
N ARG A 239 6.95 -21.02 -7.28
CA ARG A 239 6.13 -20.54 -8.41
C ARG A 239 5.17 -19.46 -7.90
N ARG A 240 5.01 -18.37 -8.67
CA ARG A 240 4.44 -17.10 -8.20
C ARG A 240 2.98 -17.22 -7.74
N ASN A 241 2.70 -16.75 -6.53
CA ASN A 241 1.36 -16.43 -6.02
C ASN A 241 1.24 -14.90 -5.89
N GLY A 242 0.00 -14.37 -5.82
CA GLY A 242 -0.34 -12.95 -5.98
C GLY A 242 0.46 -11.86 -5.23
N ASP A 243 1.26 -12.22 -4.21
CA ASP A 243 2.21 -11.32 -3.51
C ASP A 243 3.56 -11.14 -4.26
N ILE A 244 3.80 -11.94 -5.29
CA ILE A 244 4.97 -11.94 -6.16
C ILE A 244 4.42 -11.50 -7.52
N GLY A 245 4.68 -10.24 -7.93
CA GLY A 245 4.20 -9.68 -9.21
C GLY A 245 4.40 -10.68 -10.35
N GLN A 246 3.51 -10.74 -11.34
CA GLN A 246 3.29 -11.94 -12.19
C GLN A 246 4.43 -12.30 -13.15
N PRO A 247 4.77 -13.61 -13.36
CA PRO A 247 5.86 -14.03 -14.23
C PRO A 247 5.33 -14.15 -15.64
N GLY A 248 5.82 -13.29 -16.54
CA GLY A 248 5.47 -13.38 -17.96
C GLY A 248 5.75 -12.10 -18.74
N CYS A 249 5.80 -10.94 -18.07
CA CYS A 249 6.22 -9.72 -18.75
C CYS A 249 7.46 -9.09 -18.14
N THR A 250 8.47 -8.92 -18.99
CA THR A 250 9.70 -8.15 -18.72
C THR A 250 9.49 -6.64 -18.91
N ARG A 251 8.29 -6.18 -19.29
CA ARG A 251 7.98 -4.77 -19.51
C ARG A 251 7.61 -4.06 -18.21
N SER A 252 7.96 -2.79 -18.11
CA SER A 252 7.48 -1.92 -17.03
C SER A 252 5.94 -1.87 -17.06
N GLU A 253 5.30 -2.14 -15.92
CA GLU A 253 3.84 -2.06 -15.77
C GLU A 253 3.34 -0.62 -15.99
N THR A 254 2.94 -0.32 -17.23
CA THR A 254 2.20 0.89 -17.58
C THR A 254 0.71 0.59 -17.65
N LEU A 255 -0.15 1.59 -17.48
CA LEU A 255 -1.60 1.41 -17.60
C LEU A 255 -1.98 0.76 -18.95
N ALA A 256 -1.30 1.14 -20.03
CA ALA A 256 -1.49 0.53 -21.34
C ALA A 256 -1.06 -0.96 -21.37
N HIS A 257 -0.01 -1.33 -20.63
CA HIS A 257 0.44 -2.73 -20.53
C HIS A 257 -0.55 -3.62 -19.77
N VAL A 258 -1.18 -3.09 -18.72
CA VAL A 258 -2.20 -3.81 -17.94
C VAL A 258 -3.52 -3.94 -18.69
N LEU A 259 -3.85 -2.96 -19.55
CA LEU A 259 -5.09 -2.96 -20.33
C LEU A 259 -5.00 -3.75 -21.66
N ASN A 260 -3.82 -3.85 -22.28
CA ASN A 260 -3.66 -4.42 -23.63
C ASN A 260 -3.06 -5.85 -23.64
N HIS A 261 -3.69 -6.79 -22.94
CA HIS A 261 -3.42 -8.24 -23.06
C HIS A 261 -1.97 -8.68 -22.72
N CYS A 262 -1.64 -8.72 -21.43
CA CYS A 262 -0.47 -9.43 -20.94
C CYS A 262 -0.82 -10.90 -20.66
N ASP A 263 -0.20 -11.85 -21.38
CA ASP A 263 -0.51 -13.29 -21.31
C ASP A 263 -0.48 -13.86 -19.87
N GLY A 264 0.41 -13.34 -19.01
CA GLY A 264 0.49 -13.74 -17.60
C GLY A 264 -0.64 -13.21 -16.71
N THR A 265 -1.33 -12.15 -17.14
CA THR A 265 -2.44 -11.51 -16.41
C THR A 265 -3.80 -11.92 -16.95
N MET A 266 -3.85 -12.51 -18.16
CA MET A 266 -5.09 -12.79 -18.89
C MET A 266 -6.10 -13.61 -18.08
N ASP A 267 -5.67 -14.63 -17.34
CA ASP A 267 -6.57 -15.46 -16.53
C ASP A 267 -7.20 -14.68 -15.37
N ALA A 268 -6.41 -13.83 -14.70
CA ALA A 268 -6.90 -13.00 -13.60
C ALA A 268 -7.76 -11.83 -14.10
N VAL A 269 -7.45 -11.27 -15.27
CA VAL A 269 -8.26 -10.24 -15.93
C VAL A 269 -9.59 -10.82 -16.38
N ARG A 270 -9.58 -12.00 -17.00
CA ARG A 270 -10.77 -12.76 -17.39
C ARG A 270 -11.63 -13.12 -16.18
N GLY A 271 -11.04 -13.59 -15.08
CA GLY A 271 -11.76 -13.86 -13.85
C GLY A 271 -12.47 -12.62 -13.28
N ARG A 272 -11.77 -11.47 -13.21
CA ARG A 272 -12.39 -10.20 -12.75
C ARG A 272 -13.48 -9.70 -13.71
N HIS A 273 -13.29 -9.89 -15.01
CA HIS A 273 -14.29 -9.58 -16.03
C HIS A 273 -15.55 -10.43 -15.84
N ASP A 274 -15.39 -11.76 -15.74
CA ASP A 274 -16.48 -12.70 -15.53
C ASP A 274 -17.25 -12.41 -14.23
N ASP A 275 -16.54 -12.01 -13.16
CA ASP A 275 -17.17 -11.64 -11.89
C ASP A 275 -17.93 -10.31 -11.99
N ALA A 276 -17.42 -9.33 -12.75
CA ALA A 276 -18.15 -8.09 -13.04
C ALA A 276 -19.42 -8.36 -13.87
N LEU A 277 -19.34 -9.23 -14.88
CA LEU A 277 -20.51 -9.65 -15.66
C LEU A 277 -21.56 -10.34 -14.80
N LYS A 278 -21.16 -11.26 -13.90
CA LYS A 278 -22.09 -11.91 -12.95
C LYS A 278 -22.76 -10.92 -12.02
N ILE A 279 -22.06 -9.85 -11.60
CA ILE A 279 -22.66 -8.81 -10.76
C ILE A 279 -23.71 -8.05 -11.57
N ILE A 280 -23.38 -7.62 -12.79
CA ILE A 280 -24.32 -6.89 -13.67
C ILE A 280 -25.53 -7.76 -14.01
N GLU A 281 -25.32 -9.03 -14.38
CA GLU A 281 -26.39 -10.02 -14.64
C GLU A 281 -27.36 -10.12 -13.46
N ARG A 282 -26.83 -10.29 -12.23
CA ARG A 282 -27.67 -10.36 -11.02
C ARG A 282 -28.44 -9.07 -10.79
N THR A 283 -27.81 -7.91 -11.01
CA THR A 283 -28.48 -6.61 -10.86
C THR A 283 -29.59 -6.44 -11.89
N LEU A 284 -29.36 -6.81 -13.14
CA LEU A 284 -30.36 -6.75 -14.21
C LEU A 284 -31.53 -7.68 -13.91
N LEU A 285 -31.27 -8.94 -13.56
CA LEU A 285 -32.31 -9.90 -13.16
C LEU A 285 -33.12 -9.43 -11.94
N ALA A 286 -32.47 -8.82 -10.93
CA ALA A 286 -33.15 -8.26 -9.77
C ALA A 286 -33.99 -7.01 -10.11
N SER A 287 -33.59 -6.24 -11.11
CA SER A 287 -34.32 -5.06 -11.58
C SER A 287 -35.47 -5.38 -12.55
N SER A 288 -35.45 -6.55 -13.19
CA SER A 288 -36.50 -7.03 -14.10
C SER A 288 -37.70 -7.65 -13.37
N GLY A 289 -37.84 -7.41 -12.07
CA GLY A 289 -39.03 -7.77 -11.31
C GLY A 289 -40.26 -7.03 -11.83
N ASP A 290 -41.18 -7.79 -12.41
CA ASP A 290 -42.61 -7.50 -12.56
C ASP A 290 -43.06 -6.54 -13.68
N GLN A 291 -42.21 -6.21 -14.66
CA GLN A 291 -42.69 -5.56 -15.90
C GLN A 291 -42.61 -6.50 -17.11
N GLN A 292 -43.79 -6.66 -17.68
CA GLN A 292 -44.15 -7.50 -18.82
C GLN A 292 -43.59 -6.97 -20.16
N ASP A 293 -42.35 -6.50 -20.16
CA ASP A 293 -41.65 -5.98 -21.35
C ASP A 293 -40.43 -6.84 -21.70
N ARG A 294 -40.71 -7.87 -22.52
CA ARG A 294 -39.98 -8.45 -23.68
C ARG A 294 -38.44 -8.41 -23.80
N VAL A 295 -37.65 -8.14 -22.77
CA VAL A 295 -36.18 -8.16 -22.89
C VAL A 295 -35.61 -9.50 -22.36
N GLU A 296 -35.14 -10.34 -23.29
CA GLU A 296 -34.42 -11.58 -22.97
C GLU A 296 -32.93 -11.26 -22.76
N LEU A 297 -32.44 -11.38 -21.52
CA LEU A 297 -31.01 -11.20 -21.20
C LEU A 297 -30.21 -12.44 -21.61
N ARG A 298 -29.16 -12.26 -22.42
CA ARG A 298 -28.35 -13.36 -22.97
C ARG A 298 -26.86 -13.15 -22.67
N VAL A 299 -26.39 -13.69 -21.56
CA VAL A 299 -24.98 -13.59 -21.16
C VAL A 299 -24.13 -14.61 -21.89
N ASN A 300 -23.04 -14.19 -22.53
CA ASN A 300 -22.12 -15.09 -23.25
C ASN A 300 -22.82 -16.02 -24.26
N GLN A 301 -23.86 -15.53 -24.96
CA GLN A 301 -24.60 -16.32 -25.95
C GLN A 301 -24.71 -15.54 -27.26
N THR A 302 -24.78 -16.27 -28.37
CA THR A 302 -25.03 -15.64 -29.67
C THR A 302 -26.48 -15.18 -29.75
N VAL A 303 -26.68 -14.00 -30.33
CA VAL A 303 -28.02 -13.46 -30.57
C VAL A 303 -28.61 -14.18 -31.80
N PRO A 304 -29.82 -14.75 -31.75
CA PRO A 304 -30.35 -15.62 -32.80
C PRO A 304 -30.46 -14.97 -34.18
N SER A 305 -30.62 -13.65 -34.24
CA SER A 305 -30.73 -12.88 -35.48
C SER A 305 -29.37 -12.48 -36.08
N LEU A 306 -28.26 -12.75 -35.39
CA LEU A 306 -26.91 -12.33 -35.76
C LEU A 306 -25.96 -13.53 -35.70
N ALA A 307 -25.75 -14.18 -36.85
CA ALA A 307 -24.91 -15.37 -36.95
C ALA A 307 -23.43 -15.01 -37.16
N GLY A 308 -22.57 -15.36 -36.19
CA GLY A 308 -21.11 -15.29 -36.31
C GLY A 308 -20.40 -15.33 -34.95
N PRO A 309 -19.21 -15.95 -34.84
CA PRO A 309 -18.48 -16.09 -33.57
C PRO A 309 -18.00 -14.75 -32.98
N ALA A 310 -17.93 -13.69 -33.78
CA ALA A 310 -17.58 -12.33 -33.36
C ALA A 310 -18.76 -11.52 -32.78
N LEU A 311 -19.98 -12.08 -32.77
CA LEU A 311 -21.22 -11.41 -32.35
C LEU A 311 -21.75 -11.98 -31.03
N ARG A 312 -20.83 -12.34 -30.13
CA ARG A 312 -21.10 -12.79 -28.76
C ARG A 312 -20.86 -11.60 -27.81
N PRO A 313 -21.83 -10.70 -27.62
CA PRO A 313 -21.70 -9.68 -26.59
C PRO A 313 -21.61 -10.36 -25.22
N ASP A 314 -20.84 -9.75 -24.32
CA ASP A 314 -20.63 -10.31 -22.98
C ASP A 314 -21.93 -10.33 -22.14
N LEU A 315 -22.89 -9.45 -22.47
CA LEU A 315 -24.26 -9.33 -21.95
C LEU A 315 -25.26 -8.93 -23.06
#